data_AF-A0A9E3V1J7-F1
#
_entry.id   AF-A0A9E3V1J7-F1
#
_cell.length_a   1.000
_cell.length_b   1.000
_cell.length_c   1.000
_cell.angle_alpha   90.00
_cell.angle_beta   90.00
_cell.angle_gamma   90.00
#
_symmetry.space_group_name_H-M   'P 1'
#
loop_
_entity.id
_entity.type
_entity.pdbx_description
1 polymer ?
#
loop_
_entity_poly.entity_id
_entity_poly.type
_entity_poly.pdbx_seq_one_letter_code
_entity_poly.pdbx_strand_id
1 'polypeptide(L)'
;MISLGLFVLILYLVVRLGATALASLAGSRHKAYRQLAARYGGRYESRGLVDPPTVSFTHNGSNIRVGLAPTVTGQAATPRTRVVARFGRGLPFRLELIPLGRPAPPQPPKGCRPVKSGHADFDRAYLVQANDPDMAREFLHQFAVRGAIDALRRLAPPAGMLVSINPERLLVQVDRNLGVNITLLDLAVRDALVLHDWLQASVTARLAVGIDIVDVGPAPAEEAGPPICEVCGDPIAGLHVICVVCRTPCHRDCWTFIGGCSIFGCTSKQCTPA
;
A
#
# COMPACT_ATOMS: atom_id res chain seq x y z
N MET A 1 5.13 -58.25 33.53
CA MET A 1 4.57 -58.09 32.17
C MET A 1 3.33 -57.19 32.15
N ILE A 2 2.31 -57.44 32.99
CA ILE A 2 1.08 -56.62 33.05
C ILE A 2 1.36 -55.14 33.42
N SER A 3 2.24 -54.89 34.39
CA SER A 3 2.61 -53.53 34.83
C SER A 3 3.24 -52.68 33.72
N LEU A 4 4.12 -53.28 32.90
CA LEU A 4 4.74 -52.60 31.77
C LEU A 4 3.71 -52.27 30.69
N GLY A 5 2.80 -53.20 30.38
CA GLY A 5 1.72 -52.97 29.41
C GLY A 5 0.78 -51.85 29.85
N LEU A 6 0.42 -51.81 31.14
CA LEU A 6 -0.41 -50.75 31.70
C LEU A 6 0.29 -49.38 31.63
N PHE A 7 1.59 -49.32 31.96
CA PHE A 7 2.36 -48.08 31.87
C PHE A 7 2.43 -47.53 30.45
N VAL A 8 2.70 -48.38 29.46
CA VAL A 8 2.73 -47.99 28.03
C VAL A 8 1.36 -47.49 27.57
N LEU A 9 0.27 -48.15 27.99
CA LEU A 9 -1.09 -47.73 27.65
C LEU A 9 -1.44 -46.36 28.25
N ILE A 10 -1.09 -46.13 29.53
CA ILE A 10 -1.30 -44.85 30.21
C ILE A 10 -0.48 -43.75 29.52
N LEU A 11 0.79 -43.99 29.22
CA LEU A 11 1.65 -43.03 28.52
C LEU A 11 1.07 -42.68 27.13
N TYR A 12 0.62 -43.68 26.39
CA TYR A 12 -0.04 -43.49 25.09
C TYR A 12 -1.31 -42.63 25.21
N LEU A 13 -2.15 -42.91 26.20
CA LEU A 13 -3.35 -42.13 26.48
C LEU A 13 -3.01 -40.68 26.84
N VAL A 14 -2.02 -40.45 27.70
CA VAL A 14 -1.58 -39.09 28.08
C VAL A 14 -1.06 -38.32 26.88
N VAL A 15 -0.23 -38.94 26.04
CA VAL A 15 0.29 -38.30 24.82
C VAL A 15 -0.85 -37.98 23.84
N ARG A 16 -1.80 -38.91 23.65
CA ARG A 16 -2.92 -38.72 22.72
C ARG A 16 -3.95 -37.68 23.20
N LEU A 17 -4.26 -37.69 24.50
CA LEU A 17 -5.14 -36.70 25.13
C LEU A 17 -4.46 -35.32 25.18
N GLY A 18 -3.15 -35.28 25.48
CA GLY A 18 -2.35 -34.04 25.42
C GLY A 18 -2.32 -33.45 24.02
N ALA A 19 -2.10 -34.27 22.99
CA ALA A 19 -2.09 -33.83 21.60
C ALA A 19 -3.46 -33.31 21.14
N THR A 20 -4.55 -33.97 21.52
CA THR A 20 -5.93 -33.53 21.17
C THR A 20 -6.34 -32.28 21.94
N ALA A 21 -5.98 -32.14 23.21
CA ALA A 21 -6.21 -30.93 24.00
C ALA A 21 -5.42 -29.74 23.41
N LEU A 22 -4.13 -29.94 23.06
CA LEU A 22 -3.31 -28.94 22.39
C LEU A 22 -3.87 -28.55 21.01
N ALA A 23 -4.33 -29.53 20.23
CA ALA A 23 -4.96 -29.29 18.93
C ALA A 23 -6.31 -28.56 19.05
N SER A 24 -7.11 -28.84 20.08
CA SER A 24 -8.37 -28.16 20.35
C SER A 24 -8.14 -26.72 20.80
N LEU A 25 -7.16 -26.49 21.69
CA LEU A 25 -6.74 -25.16 22.12
C LEU A 25 -6.18 -24.34 20.96
N ALA A 26 -5.30 -24.93 20.14
CA ALA A 26 -4.80 -24.30 18.91
C ALA A 26 -5.91 -24.09 17.87
N GLY A 27 -6.84 -25.04 17.77
CA GLY A 27 -8.00 -24.97 16.90
C GLY A 27 -8.92 -23.81 17.27
N SER A 28 -9.16 -23.58 18.56
CA SER A 28 -9.96 -22.45 19.05
C SER A 28 -9.31 -21.10 18.71
N ARG A 29 -7.97 -21.02 18.78
CA ARG A 29 -7.18 -19.80 18.57
C ARG A 29 -7.32 -19.21 17.16
N HIS A 30 -7.69 -20.03 16.17
CA HIS A 30 -7.84 -19.60 14.76
C HIS A 30 -9.25 -19.78 14.20
N LYS A 31 -10.24 -19.98 15.07
CA LYS A 31 -11.65 -20.14 14.66
C LYS A 31 -12.16 -18.95 13.84
N ALA A 32 -11.80 -17.72 14.23
CA ALA A 32 -12.22 -16.52 13.51
C ALA A 32 -11.73 -16.50 12.06
N TYR A 33 -10.47 -16.84 11.81
CA TYR A 33 -9.93 -16.87 10.44
C TYR A 33 -10.61 -17.93 9.56
N ARG A 34 -10.93 -19.12 10.10
CA ARG A 34 -11.69 -20.13 9.34
C ARG A 34 -13.11 -19.67 9.03
N GLN A 35 -13.78 -19.03 9.99
CA GLN A 35 -15.12 -18.46 9.77
C GLN A 35 -15.09 -17.31 8.76
N LEU A 36 -14.05 -16.49 8.80
CA LEU A 36 -13.83 -15.42 7.82
C LEU A 36 -13.63 -16.02 6.42
N ALA A 37 -12.78 -17.04 6.28
CA ALA A 37 -12.60 -17.75 5.02
C ALA A 37 -13.93 -18.29 4.48
N ALA A 38 -14.74 -18.95 5.32
CA ALA A 38 -16.06 -19.42 4.90
C ALA A 38 -16.99 -18.28 4.46
N ARG A 39 -16.98 -17.14 5.16
CA ARG A 39 -17.84 -15.98 4.87
C ARG A 39 -17.52 -15.33 3.53
N TYR A 40 -16.24 -15.20 3.19
CA TYR A 40 -15.79 -14.55 1.95
C TYR A 40 -15.45 -15.55 0.83
N GLY A 41 -15.83 -16.82 0.95
CA GLY A 41 -15.51 -17.86 -0.04
C GLY A 41 -14.00 -18.04 -0.25
N GLY A 42 -13.20 -17.77 0.78
CA GLY A 42 -11.75 -17.77 0.75
C GLY A 42 -11.08 -19.06 1.22
N ARG A 43 -9.75 -19.07 1.14
CA ARG A 43 -8.87 -20.11 1.65
C ARG A 43 -8.23 -19.68 2.96
N TYR A 44 -8.34 -20.53 3.97
CA TYR A 44 -7.57 -20.41 5.21
C TYR A 44 -6.23 -21.15 5.06
N GLU A 45 -5.14 -20.49 5.43
CA GLU A 45 -3.78 -21.04 5.41
C GLU A 45 -3.11 -20.83 6.78
N SER A 46 -2.58 -21.91 7.37
CA SER A 46 -1.69 -21.88 8.53
C SER A 46 -0.49 -22.79 8.27
N ARG A 47 0.70 -22.20 8.15
CA ARG A 47 1.95 -22.94 7.88
C ARG A 47 2.62 -23.31 9.22
N GLY A 48 2.09 -24.33 9.88
CA GLY A 48 2.62 -24.83 11.16
C GLY A 48 2.20 -24.03 12.39
N LEU A 49 2.85 -24.32 13.52
CA LEU A 49 2.53 -23.75 14.84
C LEU A 49 3.03 -22.31 15.03
N VAL A 50 4.00 -21.88 14.23
CA VAL A 50 4.69 -20.59 14.38
C VAL A 50 4.19 -19.54 13.38
N ASP A 51 3.82 -19.95 12.16
CA ASP A 51 3.38 -18.99 11.17
C ASP A 51 1.98 -18.43 11.51
N PRO A 52 1.78 -17.12 11.40
CA PRO A 52 0.49 -16.52 11.68
C PRO A 52 -0.57 -17.03 10.70
N PRO A 53 -1.81 -17.24 11.17
CA PRO A 53 -2.92 -17.63 10.30
C PRO A 53 -3.15 -16.54 9.24
N THR A 54 -3.45 -16.97 8.03
CA THR A 54 -3.85 -16.06 6.95
C THR A 54 -5.09 -16.57 6.23
N VAL A 55 -5.90 -15.65 5.74
CA VAL A 55 -7.06 -15.92 4.89
C VAL A 55 -6.85 -15.18 3.59
N SER A 56 -7.08 -15.86 2.47
CA SER A 56 -7.01 -15.26 1.14
C SER A 56 -8.32 -15.46 0.38
N PHE A 57 -8.79 -14.43 -0.33
CA PHE A 57 -9.95 -14.50 -1.21
C PHE A 57 -9.83 -13.45 -2.32
N THR A 58 -10.73 -13.49 -3.30
CA THR A 58 -10.77 -12.52 -4.40
C THR A 58 -11.89 -11.51 -4.18
N HIS A 59 -11.66 -10.24 -4.53
CA HIS A 59 -12.66 -9.18 -4.47
C HIS A 59 -12.40 -8.16 -5.57
N ASN A 60 -13.36 -7.93 -6.47
CA ASN A 60 -13.28 -6.96 -7.58
C ASN A 60 -11.93 -6.99 -8.34
N GLY A 61 -11.49 -8.20 -8.74
CA GLY A 61 -10.25 -8.41 -9.50
C GLY A 61 -8.96 -8.30 -8.68
N SER A 62 -9.06 -8.05 -7.37
CA SER A 62 -7.93 -8.00 -6.44
C SER A 62 -7.83 -9.27 -5.59
N ASN A 63 -6.61 -9.61 -5.16
CA ASN A 63 -6.38 -10.67 -4.18
C ASN A 63 -6.32 -10.05 -2.78
N ILE A 64 -7.26 -10.43 -1.92
CA ILE A 64 -7.34 -9.97 -0.55
C ILE A 64 -6.66 -10.98 0.36
N ARG A 65 -5.72 -10.52 1.19
CA ARG A 65 -5.05 -11.32 2.22
C ARG A 65 -5.23 -10.68 3.59
N VAL A 66 -5.84 -11.43 4.49
CA VAL A 66 -6.08 -11.04 5.89
C VAL A 66 -5.21 -11.89 6.80
N GLY A 67 -4.57 -11.29 7.79
CA GLY A 67 -3.75 -12.04 8.74
C GLY A 67 -3.05 -11.14 9.75
N LEU A 68 -2.15 -11.72 10.52
CA LEU A 68 -1.28 -10.93 11.39
C LEU A 68 -0.09 -10.35 10.61
N ALA A 69 0.33 -9.15 10.99
CA ALA A 69 1.58 -8.56 10.53
C ALA A 69 2.75 -9.39 11.10
N PRO A 70 3.84 -9.56 10.31
CA PRO A 70 5.03 -10.23 10.82
C PRO A 70 5.60 -9.45 12.01
N THR A 71 6.05 -10.20 13.02
CA THR A 71 6.82 -9.67 14.14
C THR A 71 8.27 -9.51 13.70
N VAL A 72 8.84 -8.33 13.88
CA VAL A 72 10.27 -8.10 13.63
C VAL A 72 11.04 -8.59 14.86
N THR A 73 12.01 -9.47 14.65
CA THR A 73 12.85 -10.02 15.73
C THR A 73 13.50 -8.88 16.52
N GLY A 74 13.44 -8.96 17.85
CA GLY A 74 14.01 -7.94 18.74
C GLY A 74 13.05 -6.80 19.12
N GLN A 75 11.85 -6.73 18.53
CA GLN A 75 10.83 -5.78 18.93
C GLN A 75 9.68 -6.51 19.64
N ALA A 76 9.37 -6.12 20.88
CA ALA A 76 8.16 -6.55 21.60
C ALA A 76 6.93 -5.91 20.93
N ALA A 77 6.56 -6.43 19.76
CA ALA A 77 5.46 -5.90 18.98
C ALA A 77 4.16 -6.58 19.43
N THR A 78 3.18 -5.78 19.84
CA THR A 78 1.81 -6.24 19.97
C THR A 78 1.36 -6.81 18.61
N PRO A 79 0.66 -7.96 18.59
CA PRO A 79 0.20 -8.55 17.34
C PRO A 79 -0.78 -7.61 16.63
N ARG A 80 -0.52 -7.36 15.34
CA ARG A 80 -1.27 -6.39 14.52
C ARG A 80 -2.02 -7.12 13.43
N THR A 81 -3.27 -6.76 13.20
CA THR A 81 -4.07 -7.32 12.10
C THR A 81 -3.83 -6.49 10.85
N ARG A 82 -3.67 -7.15 9.71
CA ARG A 82 -3.57 -6.51 8.40
C ARG A 82 -4.60 -7.08 7.43
N VAL A 83 -5.16 -6.19 6.62
CA VAL A 83 -5.93 -6.51 5.42
C VAL A 83 -5.14 -5.93 4.25
N VAL A 84 -4.73 -6.79 3.32
CA VAL A 84 -3.94 -6.43 2.16
C VAL A 84 -4.74 -6.75 0.92
N ALA A 85 -5.12 -5.73 0.14
CA ALA A 85 -5.73 -5.91 -1.17
C ALA A 85 -4.67 -5.66 -2.24
N ARG A 86 -4.21 -6.72 -2.90
CA ARG A 86 -3.28 -6.64 -4.04
C ARG A 86 -4.06 -6.43 -5.32
N PHE A 87 -3.79 -5.33 -6.01
CA PHE A 87 -4.50 -4.99 -7.23
C PHE A 87 -4.07 -5.92 -8.37
N GLY A 88 -5.03 -6.40 -9.17
CA GLY A 88 -4.74 -7.20 -10.37
C GLY A 88 -4.03 -6.38 -11.46
N ARG A 89 -4.29 -5.07 -11.52
CA ARG A 89 -3.58 -4.09 -12.32
C ARG A 89 -3.08 -2.98 -11.39
N GLY A 90 -1.83 -2.57 -11.56
CA GLY A 90 -1.27 -1.53 -10.68
C GLY A 90 -2.03 -0.21 -10.79
N LEU A 91 -2.08 0.55 -9.70
CA LEU A 91 -2.72 1.87 -9.65
C LEU A 91 -1.65 2.98 -9.61
N PRO A 92 -1.70 4.04 -10.44
CA PRO A 92 -0.71 5.12 -10.40
C PRO A 92 -0.91 6.08 -9.21
N PHE A 93 -1.30 5.55 -8.04
CA PHE A 93 -1.67 6.32 -6.87
C PHE A 93 -0.95 5.83 -5.62
N ARG A 94 -0.50 6.78 -4.81
CA ARG A 94 0.13 6.59 -3.52
C ARG A 94 -0.56 7.47 -2.51
N LEU A 95 -0.95 6.87 -1.40
CA LEU A 95 -1.54 7.59 -0.27
C LEU A 95 -1.14 6.91 1.02
N GLU A 96 -0.78 7.70 2.01
CA GLU A 96 -0.61 7.25 3.38
C GLU A 96 -1.48 8.09 4.29
N LEU A 97 -2.24 7.41 5.14
CA LEU A 97 -3.11 8.00 6.14
C LEU A 97 -2.79 7.39 7.50
N ILE A 98 -2.44 8.25 8.44
CA ILE A 98 -2.16 7.88 9.82
C ILE A 98 -2.88 8.84 10.78
N PRO A 99 -3.34 8.36 11.95
CA PRO A 99 -3.79 9.26 13.01
C PRO A 99 -2.63 10.15 13.49
N LEU A 100 -2.89 11.41 13.85
CA LEU A 100 -1.84 12.37 14.25
C LEU A 100 -1.01 11.94 15.48
N GLY A 101 -1.54 11.08 16.33
CA GLY A 101 -0.80 10.53 17.47
C GLY A 101 0.21 9.43 17.10
N ARG A 102 0.21 8.96 15.85
CA ARG A 102 1.12 7.90 15.38
C ARG A 102 2.45 8.55 15.01
N PRO A 103 3.60 8.02 15.48
CA PRO A 103 4.90 8.48 14.99
C PRO A 103 4.92 8.36 13.46
N ALA A 104 5.06 9.50 12.80
CA ALA A 104 5.19 9.53 11.35
C ALA A 104 6.48 8.79 10.96
N PRO A 105 6.50 8.10 9.81
CA PRO A 105 7.76 7.60 9.28
C PRO A 105 8.74 8.78 9.12
N PRO A 106 10.04 8.57 9.37
CA PRO A 106 11.03 9.65 9.34
C PRO A 106 11.15 10.31 7.97
N GLN A 107 10.75 9.61 6.90
CA GLN A 107 10.65 10.16 5.56
C GLN A 107 9.28 9.83 4.97
N PRO A 108 8.59 10.81 4.37
CA PRO A 108 7.36 10.55 3.64
C PRO A 108 7.66 9.62 2.45
N PRO A 109 6.68 8.82 1.99
CA PRO A 109 6.84 8.05 0.77
C PRO A 109 7.25 8.97 -0.39
N LYS A 110 8.20 8.50 -1.22
CA LYS A 110 8.71 9.30 -2.36
C LYS A 110 7.57 9.85 -3.23
N GLY A 111 7.66 11.13 -3.55
CA GLY A 111 6.67 11.84 -4.37
C GLY A 111 5.35 12.16 -3.67
N CYS A 112 5.19 11.83 -2.38
CA CYS A 112 4.01 12.21 -1.62
C CYS A 112 4.21 13.56 -0.93
N ARG A 113 3.13 14.36 -0.89
CA ARG A 113 3.06 15.62 -0.15
C ARG A 113 1.85 15.62 0.79
N PRO A 114 1.88 16.40 1.89
CA PRO A 114 0.73 16.53 2.78
C PRO A 114 -0.53 17.00 2.04
N VAL A 115 -1.67 16.39 2.36
CA VAL A 115 -2.98 16.71 1.77
C VAL A 115 -3.96 17.02 2.88
N LYS A 116 -4.75 18.08 2.69
CA LYS A 116 -5.93 18.37 3.51
C LYS A 116 -7.16 17.85 2.79
N SER A 117 -8.02 17.13 3.51
CA SER A 117 -9.26 16.58 2.99
C SER A 117 -10.32 17.66 2.76
N GLY A 118 -10.19 18.84 3.38
CA GLY A 118 -11.21 19.89 3.36
C GLY A 118 -12.23 19.76 4.49
N HIS A 119 -12.19 18.67 5.27
CA HIS A 119 -13.04 18.47 6.44
C HIS A 119 -12.24 18.72 7.72
N ALA A 120 -12.57 19.80 8.44
CA ALA A 120 -11.81 20.24 9.61
C ALA A 120 -11.66 19.17 10.70
N ASP A 121 -12.70 18.39 10.98
CA ASP A 121 -12.63 17.31 11.98
C ASP A 121 -11.69 16.18 11.54
N PHE A 122 -11.72 15.84 10.25
CA PHE A 122 -10.86 14.81 9.70
C PHE A 122 -9.40 15.27 9.66
N ASP A 123 -9.16 16.50 9.21
CA ASP A 123 -7.83 17.10 9.10
C ASP A 123 -7.18 17.39 10.46
N ARG A 124 -7.97 17.40 11.54
CA ARG A 124 -7.52 17.45 12.95
C ARG A 124 -7.24 16.07 13.54
N ALA A 125 -7.74 15.00 12.93
CA ALA A 125 -7.57 13.64 13.44
C ALA A 125 -6.46 12.88 12.69
N TYR A 126 -6.22 13.21 11.42
CA TYR A 126 -5.36 12.45 10.53
C TYR A 126 -4.31 13.31 9.83
N LEU A 127 -3.13 12.72 9.63
CA LEU A 127 -2.15 13.17 8.64
C LEU A 127 -2.37 12.34 7.37
N VAL A 128 -2.56 13.03 6.25
CA VAL A 128 -2.66 12.41 4.92
C VAL A 128 -1.51 12.90 4.06
N GLN A 129 -0.85 11.98 3.37
CA GLN A 129 0.17 12.27 2.36
C GLN A 129 -0.18 11.53 1.09
N ALA A 130 -0.09 12.17 -0.08
CA ALA A 130 -0.36 11.52 -1.36
C ALA A 130 0.47 12.12 -2.49
N ASN A 131 0.67 11.34 -3.57
CA ASN A 131 1.33 11.82 -4.78
C ASN A 131 0.41 12.67 -5.67
N ASP A 132 -0.89 12.42 -5.62
CA ASP A 132 -1.93 13.21 -6.28
C ASP A 132 -2.91 13.75 -5.23
N PRO A 133 -2.78 15.03 -4.81
CA PRO A 133 -3.65 15.61 -3.79
C PRO A 133 -5.11 15.77 -4.22
N ASP A 134 -5.36 15.94 -5.51
CA ASP A 134 -6.72 16.17 -6.00
C ASP A 134 -7.50 14.86 -5.95
N MET A 135 -6.87 13.78 -6.43
CA MET A 135 -7.41 12.43 -6.31
C MET A 135 -7.56 11.99 -4.84
N ALA A 136 -6.59 12.33 -3.98
CA ALA A 136 -6.69 12.06 -2.55
C ALA A 136 -7.86 12.81 -1.90
N ARG A 137 -8.08 14.08 -2.25
CA ARG A 137 -9.22 14.88 -1.78
C ARG A 137 -10.55 14.28 -2.24
N GLU A 138 -10.66 13.92 -3.52
CA GLU A 138 -11.85 13.29 -4.09
C GLU A 138 -12.18 11.96 -3.40
N PHE A 139 -11.18 11.10 -3.20
CA PHE A 139 -11.33 9.84 -2.48
C PHE A 139 -11.79 10.07 -1.02
N LEU A 140 -11.18 11.02 -0.32
CA LEU A 140 -11.52 11.34 1.07
C LEU A 140 -12.80 12.16 1.24
N HIS A 141 -13.29 12.81 0.18
CA HIS A 141 -14.58 13.51 0.16
C HIS A 141 -15.77 12.55 0.23
N GLN A 142 -15.58 11.28 -0.09
CA GLN A 142 -16.64 10.27 -0.01
C GLN A 142 -17.01 9.96 1.44
N PHE A 143 -18.28 10.11 1.79
CA PHE A 143 -18.79 9.85 3.15
C PHE A 143 -18.51 8.41 3.59
N ALA A 144 -18.70 7.44 2.69
CA ALA A 144 -18.44 6.03 2.96
C ALA A 144 -16.95 5.75 3.29
N VAL A 145 -16.02 6.43 2.61
CA VAL A 145 -14.57 6.31 2.87
C VAL A 145 -14.23 6.83 4.27
N ARG A 146 -14.72 8.03 4.63
CA ARG A 146 -14.50 8.58 5.98
C ARG A 146 -15.14 7.72 7.07
N GLY A 147 -16.34 7.21 6.82
CA GLY A 147 -17.03 6.29 7.72
C GLY A 147 -16.23 5.01 7.98
N ALA A 148 -15.70 4.39 6.92
CA ALA A 148 -14.84 3.22 7.02
C ALA A 148 -13.52 3.52 7.78
N ILE A 149 -12.90 4.67 7.54
CA ILE A 149 -11.68 5.09 8.25
C ILE A 149 -11.97 5.28 9.75
N ASP A 150 -13.09 5.91 10.13
CA ASP A 150 -13.43 6.07 11.55
C ASP A 150 -13.79 4.74 12.22
N ALA A 151 -14.50 3.85 11.52
CA ALA A 151 -14.80 2.50 12.01
C ALA A 151 -13.50 1.70 12.26
N LEU A 152 -12.55 1.72 11.31
CA LEU A 152 -11.23 1.12 11.48
C LEU A 152 -10.45 1.75 12.64
N ARG A 153 -10.55 3.07 12.83
CA ARG A 153 -9.90 3.76 13.97
C ARG A 153 -10.42 3.24 15.30
N ARG A 154 -11.72 3.00 15.43
CA ARG A 154 -12.35 2.49 16.67
C ARG A 154 -11.94 1.06 17.01
N LEU A 155 -11.46 0.29 16.04
CA LEU A 155 -10.91 -1.06 16.27
C LEU A 155 -9.50 -1.05 16.86
N ALA A 156 -8.77 0.06 16.69
CA ALA A 156 -7.40 0.23 17.12
C ALA A 156 -7.29 0.90 18.50
N PRO A 157 -6.17 0.74 19.23
CA PRO A 157 -5.79 1.72 20.24
C PRO A 157 -5.56 3.11 19.60
N PRO A 158 -5.52 4.20 20.39
CA PRO A 158 -5.14 5.52 19.87
C PRO A 158 -3.86 5.43 19.04
N ALA A 159 -3.84 6.06 17.86
CA ALA A 159 -2.73 6.00 16.90
C ALA A 159 -2.43 4.62 16.27
N GLY A 160 -3.14 3.57 16.67
CA GLY A 160 -2.88 2.18 16.27
C GLY A 160 -3.45 1.78 14.92
N MET A 161 -3.65 2.71 13.98
CA MET A 161 -4.23 2.42 12.67
C MET A 161 -3.38 3.05 11.57
N LEU A 162 -3.28 2.38 10.43
CA LEU A 162 -2.57 2.83 9.24
C LEU A 162 -3.34 2.38 8.00
N VAL A 163 -3.56 3.31 7.07
CA VAL A 163 -4.01 3.01 5.71
C VAL A 163 -2.91 3.46 4.75
N SER A 164 -2.38 2.52 3.97
CA SER A 164 -1.32 2.77 2.99
C SER A 164 -1.71 2.20 1.64
N ILE A 165 -1.70 3.05 0.63
CA ILE A 165 -1.96 2.73 -0.77
C ILE A 165 -0.66 2.97 -1.53
N ASN A 166 -0.25 1.98 -2.30
CA ASN A 166 0.81 2.09 -3.28
C ASN A 166 0.38 1.43 -4.59
N PRO A 167 1.19 1.48 -5.66
CA PRO A 167 0.74 0.96 -6.94
C PRO A 167 0.38 -0.52 -6.98
N GLU A 168 0.90 -1.33 -6.05
CA GLU A 168 0.66 -2.77 -6.03
C GLU A 168 -0.49 -3.17 -5.10
N ARG A 169 -0.77 -2.38 -4.06
CA ARG A 169 -1.70 -2.78 -3.00
C ARG A 169 -2.24 -1.63 -2.16
N LEU A 170 -3.42 -1.89 -1.61
CA LEU A 170 -3.95 -1.24 -0.41
C LEU A 170 -3.60 -2.11 0.82
N LEU A 171 -3.07 -1.48 1.86
CA LEU A 171 -2.79 -2.06 3.17
C LEU A 171 -3.58 -1.29 4.22
N VAL A 172 -4.43 -2.00 4.96
CA VAL A 172 -5.04 -1.52 6.19
C VAL A 172 -4.42 -2.30 7.35
N GLN A 173 -3.85 -1.59 8.32
CA GLN A 173 -3.27 -2.20 9.52
C GLN A 173 -3.95 -1.64 10.77
N VAL A 174 -4.29 -2.54 11.68
CA VAL A 174 -4.84 -2.26 13.00
C VAL A 174 -3.90 -2.89 14.04
N ASP A 175 -3.37 -2.09 14.96
CA ASP A 175 -2.39 -2.48 15.98
C ASP A 175 -3.06 -3.21 17.16
N ARG A 176 -3.86 -4.22 16.82
CA ARG A 176 -4.56 -5.15 17.70
C ARG A 176 -4.71 -6.49 16.97
N ASN A 177 -4.70 -7.59 17.73
CA ASN A 177 -5.07 -8.90 17.21
C ASN A 177 -6.59 -9.04 17.17
N LEU A 178 -7.20 -8.74 16.01
CA LEU A 178 -8.63 -8.92 15.77
C LEU A 178 -8.99 -10.38 15.49
N GLY A 179 -8.00 -11.24 15.23
CA GLY A 179 -8.17 -12.68 15.01
C GLY A 179 -8.74 -13.46 16.20
N VAL A 180 -8.89 -12.82 17.37
CA VAL A 180 -9.55 -13.40 18.54
C VAL A 180 -11.09 -13.26 18.49
N ASN A 181 -11.62 -12.37 17.65
CA ASN A 181 -13.06 -12.09 17.56
C ASN A 181 -13.49 -11.94 16.08
N ILE A 182 -14.29 -12.87 15.60
CA ILE A 182 -14.78 -12.88 14.22
C ILE A 182 -15.54 -11.61 13.84
N THR A 183 -16.33 -11.03 14.75
CA THR A 183 -17.12 -9.83 14.46
C THR A 183 -16.21 -8.63 14.21
N LEU A 184 -15.16 -8.46 15.01
CA LEU A 184 -14.21 -7.36 14.82
C LEU A 184 -13.31 -7.58 13.60
N LEU A 185 -12.90 -8.84 13.35
CA LEU A 185 -12.12 -9.19 12.17
C LEU A 185 -12.93 -8.95 10.89
N ASP A 186 -14.20 -9.35 10.87
CA ASP A 186 -15.11 -9.12 9.74
C ASP A 186 -15.35 -7.63 9.49
N LEU A 187 -15.54 -6.84 10.56
CA LEU A 187 -15.73 -5.39 10.43
C LEU A 187 -14.49 -4.74 9.79
N ALA A 188 -13.28 -5.08 10.25
CA ALA A 188 -12.05 -4.57 9.66
C ALA A 188 -11.89 -4.94 8.18
N VAL A 189 -12.27 -6.16 7.80
CA VAL A 189 -12.23 -6.60 6.40
C VAL A 189 -13.25 -5.83 5.57
N ARG A 190 -14.50 -5.75 6.04
CA ARG A 190 -15.57 -5.02 5.36
C ARG A 190 -15.20 -3.56 5.10
N ASP A 191 -14.72 -2.86 6.13
CA ASP A 191 -14.33 -1.45 6.00
C ASP A 191 -13.12 -1.29 5.08
N ALA A 192 -12.16 -2.22 5.10
CA ALA A 192 -11.06 -2.22 4.13
C ALA A 192 -11.53 -2.46 2.68
N LEU A 193 -12.57 -3.29 2.47
CA LEU A 193 -13.18 -3.49 1.15
C LEU A 193 -13.93 -2.25 0.67
N VAL A 194 -14.58 -1.48 1.57
CA VAL A 194 -15.16 -0.18 1.22
C VAL A 194 -14.08 0.77 0.70
N LEU A 195 -12.93 0.86 1.38
CA LEU A 195 -11.81 1.68 0.90
C LEU A 195 -11.29 1.20 -0.45
N HIS A 196 -11.18 -0.10 -0.65
CA HIS A 196 -10.75 -0.71 -1.91
C HIS A 196 -11.67 -0.33 -3.08
N ASP A 197 -12.98 -0.49 -2.90
CA ASP A 197 -13.95 -0.31 -3.97
C ASP A 197 -14.05 1.17 -4.39
N TRP A 198 -14.06 2.08 -3.43
CA TRP A 198 -14.02 3.52 -3.70
C TRP A 198 -12.71 3.96 -4.34
N LEU A 199 -11.58 3.36 -3.94
CA LEU A 199 -10.29 3.65 -4.55
C LEU A 199 -10.30 3.23 -6.02
N GLN A 200 -10.70 1.99 -6.33
CA GLN A 200 -10.79 1.51 -7.72
C GLN A 200 -11.72 2.39 -8.54
N ALA A 201 -12.92 2.70 -8.04
CA ALA A 201 -13.87 3.57 -8.72
C ALA A 201 -13.28 4.96 -9.01
N SER A 202 -12.61 5.58 -8.05
CA SER A 202 -11.99 6.91 -8.19
C SER A 202 -10.86 6.88 -9.22
N VAL A 203 -10.00 5.86 -9.20
CA VAL A 203 -8.93 5.70 -10.20
C VAL A 203 -9.52 5.53 -11.59
N THR A 204 -10.51 4.65 -11.74
CA THR A 204 -11.16 4.37 -13.02
C THR A 204 -11.83 5.63 -13.57
N ALA A 205 -12.55 6.39 -12.73
CA ALA A 205 -13.15 7.65 -13.13
C ALA A 205 -12.08 8.66 -13.58
N ARG A 206 -11.01 8.81 -12.82
CA ARG A 206 -9.90 9.74 -13.15
C ARG A 206 -9.19 9.37 -14.45
N LEU A 207 -8.96 8.08 -14.70
CA LEU A 207 -8.37 7.59 -15.95
C LEU A 207 -9.33 7.76 -17.14
N ALA A 208 -10.64 7.68 -16.92
CA ALA A 208 -11.65 7.87 -17.96
C ALA A 208 -11.77 9.33 -18.41
N VAL A 209 -11.40 10.31 -17.57
CA VAL A 209 -11.38 11.73 -17.95
C VAL A 209 -10.37 12.01 -19.08
N GLY A 210 -9.46 11.06 -19.37
CA GLY A 210 -8.47 11.22 -20.42
C GLY A 210 -7.44 12.30 -20.06
N ILE A 211 -6.24 12.16 -20.59
CA ILE A 211 -5.37 13.33 -20.74
C ILE A 211 -5.82 13.93 -22.06
N ASP A 212 -6.50 15.07 -22.01
CA ASP A 212 -6.62 15.89 -23.20
C ASP A 212 -5.19 16.37 -23.49
N ILE A 213 -4.52 15.68 -24.41
CA ILE A 213 -3.27 16.17 -24.96
C ILE A 213 -3.71 17.37 -25.76
N VAL A 214 -3.72 18.53 -25.11
CA VAL A 214 -3.86 19.80 -25.80
C VAL A 214 -2.71 19.79 -26.77
N ASP A 215 -3.03 19.52 -28.03
CA ASP A 215 -2.12 19.76 -29.14
C ASP A 215 -2.01 21.27 -29.17
N VAL A 216 -1.08 21.78 -28.35
CA VAL A 216 -0.59 23.14 -28.49
C VAL A 216 0.13 23.07 -29.82
N GLY A 217 -0.64 23.22 -30.90
CA GLY A 217 -0.12 23.29 -32.26
C GLY A 217 1.09 24.20 -32.24
N PRO A 218 2.10 23.93 -33.09
CA PRO A 218 3.46 24.45 -32.93
C PRO A 218 3.40 25.88 -32.42
N ALA A 219 3.83 26.07 -31.17
CA ALA A 219 3.84 27.41 -30.57
C ALA A 219 4.50 28.32 -31.61
N PRO A 220 3.89 29.46 -31.97
CA PRO A 220 4.49 30.37 -32.93
C PRO A 220 5.94 30.56 -32.51
N ALA A 221 6.88 30.39 -33.45
CA ALA A 221 8.31 30.30 -33.16
C ALA A 221 8.87 31.48 -32.34
N GLU A 222 8.09 32.57 -32.25
CA GLU A 222 8.36 33.79 -31.48
C GLU A 222 8.04 33.68 -29.98
N GLU A 223 7.20 32.73 -29.52
CA GLU A 223 6.84 32.56 -28.09
C GLU A 223 7.55 31.38 -27.41
N ALA A 224 8.10 30.45 -28.19
CA ALA A 224 8.95 29.38 -27.68
C ALA A 224 10.33 29.96 -27.33
N GLY A 225 10.47 30.50 -26.12
CA GLY A 225 11.76 30.95 -25.60
C GLY A 225 12.87 29.88 -25.78
N PRO A 226 14.15 30.26 -25.59
CA PRO A 226 15.27 29.34 -25.78
C PRO A 226 15.06 28.03 -25.00
N PRO A 227 15.42 26.87 -25.58
CA PRO A 227 15.19 25.58 -24.94
C PRO A 227 15.89 25.52 -23.57
N ILE A 228 15.32 24.84 -22.60
CA ILE A 228 15.90 24.70 -21.26
C ILE A 228 16.83 23.47 -21.21
N CYS A 229 17.99 23.61 -20.58
CA CYS A 229 18.87 22.47 -20.37
C CYS A 229 18.39 21.62 -19.19
N GLU A 230 18.05 20.35 -19.44
CA GLU A 230 17.61 19.38 -18.40
C GLU A 230 18.68 19.05 -17.33
N VAL A 231 19.91 19.54 -17.51
CA VAL A 231 21.02 19.31 -16.56
C VAL A 231 21.10 20.42 -15.52
N CYS A 232 21.16 21.69 -15.96
CA CYS A 232 21.29 22.83 -15.05
C CYS A 232 19.98 23.58 -14.81
N GLY A 233 18.97 23.40 -15.68
CA GLY A 233 17.70 24.12 -15.63
C GLY A 233 17.74 25.52 -16.26
N ASP A 234 18.89 25.96 -16.78
CA ASP A 234 19.04 27.29 -17.39
C ASP A 234 18.63 27.30 -18.88
N PRO A 235 18.16 28.44 -19.41
CA PRO A 235 17.91 28.61 -20.83
C PRO A 235 19.19 28.46 -21.66
N ILE A 236 19.07 27.76 -22.79
CA ILE A 236 20.14 27.55 -23.75
C ILE A 236 20.20 28.75 -24.70
N ALA A 237 20.89 29.79 -24.27
CA ALA A 237 21.26 30.93 -25.10
C ALA A 237 22.68 30.72 -25.66
N GLY A 238 22.80 30.40 -26.95
CA GLY A 238 24.09 30.30 -27.65
C GLY A 238 24.55 28.86 -27.96
N LEU A 239 25.86 28.62 -27.87
CA LEU A 239 26.50 27.37 -28.28
C LEU A 239 25.98 26.19 -27.45
N HIS A 240 25.39 25.22 -28.14
CA HIS A 240 24.85 24.02 -27.51
C HIS A 240 25.05 22.80 -28.41
N VAL A 241 24.75 21.64 -27.85
CA VAL A 241 24.81 20.37 -28.55
C VAL A 241 23.45 19.70 -28.53
N ILE A 242 23.18 18.90 -29.55
CA ILE A 242 21.95 18.13 -29.71
C ILE A 242 22.32 16.65 -29.71
N CYS A 243 21.61 15.85 -28.92
CA CYS A 243 21.77 14.40 -28.94
C CYS A 243 21.43 13.83 -30.33
N VAL A 244 22.30 13.00 -30.90
CA VAL A 244 22.05 12.39 -32.22
C VAL A 244 20.87 11.41 -32.25
N VAL A 245 20.43 10.91 -31.08
CA VAL A 245 19.34 9.93 -30.96
C VAL A 245 18.02 10.62 -30.65
N CYS A 246 17.90 11.25 -29.47
CA CYS A 246 16.64 11.82 -29.01
C CYS A 246 16.45 13.30 -29.34
N ARG A 247 17.42 13.94 -30.02
CA ARG A 247 17.40 15.35 -30.42
C ARG A 247 17.26 16.36 -29.26
N THR A 248 17.47 15.94 -28.02
CA THR A 248 17.41 16.85 -26.86
C THR A 248 18.60 17.82 -26.87
N PRO A 249 18.36 19.14 -26.77
CA PRO A 249 19.40 20.16 -26.66
C PRO A 249 20.00 20.20 -25.24
N CYS A 250 21.29 20.48 -25.14
CA CYS A 250 22.02 20.59 -23.87
C CYS A 250 23.21 21.55 -24.03
N HIS A 251 23.58 22.30 -22.98
CA HIS A 251 24.83 23.08 -23.01
C HIS A 251 26.03 22.16 -23.21
N ARG A 252 27.02 22.64 -23.97
CA ARG A 252 28.25 21.87 -24.24
C ARG A 252 28.95 21.44 -22.95
N ASP A 253 28.98 22.30 -21.96
CA ASP A 253 29.63 22.05 -20.67
C ASP A 253 28.85 21.02 -19.86
N CYS A 254 27.51 21.13 -19.82
CA CYS A 254 26.65 20.15 -19.17
C CYS A 254 26.76 18.76 -19.81
N TRP A 255 26.83 18.68 -21.14
CA TRP A 255 27.06 17.42 -21.86
C TRP A 255 28.40 16.79 -21.49
N THR A 256 29.46 17.60 -21.41
CA THR A 256 30.81 17.14 -21.07
C THR A 256 30.89 16.68 -19.62
N PHE A 257 30.21 17.40 -18.72
CA PHE A 257 30.12 17.09 -17.30
C PHE A 257 29.43 15.75 -17.03
N ILE A 258 28.28 15.50 -17.68
CA ILE A 258 27.55 14.22 -17.53
C ILE A 258 28.18 13.09 -18.37
N GLY A 259 28.84 13.43 -19.47
CA GLY A 259 29.46 12.47 -20.40
C GLY A 259 28.49 11.84 -21.40
N GLY A 260 27.31 12.44 -21.63
CA GLY A 260 26.29 11.95 -22.56
C GLY A 260 24.94 12.64 -22.45
N CYS A 261 23.90 12.04 -23.06
CA CYS A 261 22.53 12.54 -23.01
C CYS A 261 21.94 12.42 -21.59
N SER A 262 21.23 13.47 -21.14
CA SER A 262 20.57 13.52 -19.83
C SER A 262 19.18 12.89 -19.78
N ILE A 263 18.58 12.55 -20.93
CA ILE A 263 17.22 12.01 -20.98
C ILE A 263 17.19 10.58 -20.44
N PHE A 264 16.29 10.33 -19.50
CA PHE A 264 16.05 9.00 -18.96
C PHE A 264 15.73 8.01 -20.10
N GLY A 265 16.53 6.94 -20.20
CA GLY A 265 16.40 5.90 -21.23
C GLY A 265 17.22 6.14 -22.50
N CYS A 266 17.80 7.33 -22.70
CA CYS A 266 18.74 7.57 -23.81
C CYS A 266 20.17 7.26 -23.37
N THR A 267 20.85 6.35 -24.06
CA THR A 267 22.24 5.94 -23.74
C THR A 267 23.29 6.56 -24.67
N SER A 268 22.89 7.50 -25.53
CA SER A 268 23.80 8.10 -26.50
C SER A 268 24.87 8.96 -25.82
N LYS A 269 26.12 8.73 -26.22
CA LYS A 269 27.29 9.56 -25.88
C LYS A 269 27.72 10.48 -27.03
N GLN A 270 26.96 10.47 -28.13
CA GLN A 270 27.23 11.26 -29.32
C GLN A 270 26.27 12.44 -29.40
N CYS A 271 26.83 13.61 -29.74
CA CYS A 271 26.08 14.82 -30.01
C CYS A 271 26.62 15.52 -31.26
N THR A 272 25.77 16.35 -31.86
CA THR A 272 26.16 17.29 -32.92
C THR A 272 26.07 18.71 -32.39
N PRO A 273 26.99 19.62 -32.77
CA PRO A 273 26.79 21.04 -32.52
C PRO A 273 25.52 21.51 -33.25
N ALA A 274 24.78 22.40 -32.58
CA ALA A 274 23.60 23.05 -33.12
C ALA A 274 23.95 24.39 -33.78
#